data_AF-A0A6P8R2N4-F1
#
_entry.id   AF-A0A6P8R2N4-F1
#
_cell.length_a   1.000
_cell.length_b   1.000
_cell.length_c   1.000
_cell.angle_alpha   90.00
_cell.angle_beta   90.00
_cell.angle_gamma   90.00
#
_symmetry.space_group_name_H-M   'P 1'
#
loop_
_entity.id
_entity.type
_entity.pdbx_description
1 polymer ?
#
loop_
_entity_poly.entity_id
_entity_poly.type
_entity_poly.pdbx_seq_one_letter_code
_entity_poly.pdbx_strand_id
1 'polypeptide(L)'
;MELNLNRVDYIQVGVTSPKTMRLLPASGRRATQKVIIGDHDGVVTCFGIKKGEVVGSDLIYEVEVPGPPTVLALHNGDGGESGEDLLYGTSDGKLGLSQITQAYPVHKWEISNEKKRGGVLCIESFDILGDGVKELLVGRDDGMVEIYSFDSANDPVLRYDQALSESIMSIQGGCIGKDGYDEILTATYSGWVTGLSTEPAHKEAGPGEELKISQEMQNKITSLRSELEQLQFKVLQEREKYQQSAQSNTAISAVPVFSVNEKFTLNRDDASYSLILEVQTAIDNVLVQSDVPVDLLDVDKNSAVVSFSGCDTEPNGNFLLATYRCQANTSRLELKIRSIEGQYGTLQAYITPRIQPKTCQVRQYQIKPLSLHQRTHSIDPDRPVNTLTLTGQFSFGEVHSWVVFCMPEVPEKTPVGESVTFYFQNTFLDTQLECTYRKGEGVFKSDNISTISILKDVLSKEATKKKINLNISYDINEASVQHTLKMIHPKLEHQLLLAKKVQLIDALKELQIHEGNMDFLIPEYRAILEEADQLLVEYKKQPAHLERLYGMITDLFIDKFKFKGTNVKSKVPVLLEILDSYDQNSLMAFFDTA
;
A
#
# COMPACT_ATOMS: atom_id res chain seq x y z
N MET A 1 46.39 11.38 4.67
CA MET A 1 46.22 9.92 4.59
C MET A 1 45.23 9.67 3.48
N GLU A 2 45.59 8.91 2.45
CA GLU A 2 44.62 8.45 1.45
C GLU A 2 43.79 7.32 2.05
N LEU A 3 42.46 7.42 1.93
CA LEU A 3 41.53 6.41 2.42
C LEU A 3 41.54 5.22 1.46
N ASN A 4 42.18 4.12 1.84
CA ASN A 4 42.18 2.88 1.07
C ASN A 4 41.05 1.96 1.54
N LEU A 5 39.99 1.83 0.73
CA LEU A 5 38.87 0.93 0.97
C LEU A 5 38.96 -0.28 0.04
N ASN A 6 38.83 -1.49 0.61
CA ASN A 6 38.71 -2.73 -0.16
C ASN A 6 37.24 -3.17 -0.22
N ARG A 7 36.78 -3.63 -1.38
CA ARG A 7 35.44 -4.22 -1.51
C ARG A 7 35.41 -5.59 -0.83
N VAL A 8 34.40 -5.79 0.03
CA VAL A 8 34.08 -7.07 0.67
C VAL A 8 32.58 -7.29 0.51
N ASP A 9 32.19 -8.46 -0.01
CA ASP A 9 30.79 -8.85 -0.16
C ASP A 9 30.43 -9.77 1.03
N TYR A 10 29.51 -9.34 1.90
CA TYR A 10 29.14 -10.07 3.13
C TYR A 10 27.99 -11.05 2.91
N ILE A 11 26.81 -10.53 2.54
CA ILE A 11 25.58 -11.29 2.36
C ILE A 11 24.74 -10.68 1.24
N GLN A 12 23.92 -11.50 0.58
CA GLN A 12 22.88 -11.04 -0.34
C GLN A 12 21.51 -11.20 0.34
N VAL A 13 20.75 -10.11 0.44
CA VAL A 13 19.37 -10.10 0.93
C VAL A 13 18.40 -9.71 -0.19
N GLY A 14 17.10 -9.65 0.09
CA GLY A 14 16.08 -9.17 -0.84
C GLY A 14 16.26 -7.69 -1.23
N VAL A 15 15.28 -7.14 -1.96
CA VAL A 15 15.28 -5.72 -2.33
C VAL A 15 15.10 -4.86 -1.07
N THR A 16 15.91 -3.83 -0.88
CA THR A 16 15.90 -3.02 0.35
C THR A 16 15.42 -1.59 0.10
N SER A 17 14.78 -0.97 1.09
CA SER A 17 14.51 0.47 1.09
C SER A 17 15.72 1.27 1.59
N PRO A 18 15.83 2.58 1.30
CA PRO A 18 16.77 3.44 2.00
C PRO A 18 16.54 3.37 3.52
N LYS A 19 17.59 3.57 4.32
CA LYS A 19 17.52 3.59 5.80
C LYS A 19 17.09 2.26 6.46
N THR A 20 17.02 1.12 5.76
CA THR A 20 16.71 -0.20 6.37
C THR A 20 17.94 -1.02 6.75
N MET A 21 19.11 -0.40 6.92
CA MET A 21 20.31 -1.05 7.45
C MET A 21 20.79 -0.33 8.70
N ARG A 22 21.09 -1.06 9.77
CA ARG A 22 21.66 -0.52 11.01
C ARG A 22 22.78 -1.40 11.55
N LEU A 23 23.75 -0.75 12.17
CA LEU A 23 24.82 -1.38 12.92
C LEU A 23 24.41 -1.36 14.39
N LEU A 24 24.33 -2.51 15.04
CA LEU A 24 24.05 -2.54 16.47
C LEU A 24 25.31 -2.11 17.27
N PRO A 25 25.18 -1.40 18.39
CA PRO A 25 26.31 -1.15 19.27
C PRO A 25 27.02 -2.45 19.69
N ALA A 26 28.36 -2.44 19.68
CA ALA A 26 29.12 -3.60 20.11
C ALA A 26 29.15 -3.70 21.65
N SER A 27 28.57 -4.77 22.20
CA SER A 27 28.53 -5.03 23.64
C SER A 27 29.90 -5.51 24.19
N GLY A 28 30.90 -4.62 24.23
CA GLY A 28 32.19 -4.83 24.89
C GLY A 28 33.36 -5.26 23.96
N ARG A 29 34.60 -5.27 24.52
CA ARG A 29 35.88 -5.41 23.77
C ARG A 29 36.07 -6.73 22.97
N ARG A 30 35.18 -7.71 23.13
CA ARG A 30 35.22 -9.02 22.45
C ARG A 30 33.92 -9.39 21.72
N ALA A 31 32.91 -8.52 21.69
CA ALA A 31 31.65 -8.83 21.02
C ALA A 31 31.79 -8.83 19.50
N THR A 32 31.05 -9.74 18.85
CA THR A 32 30.85 -9.75 17.40
C THR A 32 29.99 -8.56 17.01
N GLN A 33 30.47 -7.76 16.06
CA GLN A 33 29.69 -6.68 15.49
C GLN A 33 28.50 -7.28 14.72
N LYS A 34 27.28 -6.88 15.09
CA LYS A 34 26.05 -7.29 14.41
C LYS A 34 25.60 -6.20 13.44
N VAL A 35 25.14 -6.63 12.26
CA VAL A 35 24.51 -5.79 11.25
C VAL A 35 23.10 -6.30 11.04
N ILE A 36 22.16 -5.38 10.92
CA ILE A 36 20.77 -5.68 10.63
C ILE A 36 20.41 -5.02 9.31
N ILE A 37 19.69 -5.74 8.46
CA ILE A 37 19.15 -5.22 7.21
C ILE A 37 17.74 -5.76 6.97
N GLY A 38 16.80 -4.86 6.67
CA GLY A 38 15.42 -5.20 6.33
C GLY A 38 15.18 -5.10 4.83
N ASP A 39 14.49 -6.10 4.27
CA ASP A 39 14.14 -6.18 2.85
C ASP A 39 12.63 -6.15 2.60
N HIS A 40 12.23 -6.05 1.34
CA HIS A 40 10.84 -5.92 0.91
C HIS A 40 10.02 -7.20 1.06
N ASP A 41 10.66 -8.31 1.45
CA ASP A 41 9.97 -9.56 1.73
C ASP A 41 9.37 -9.56 3.14
N GLY A 42 9.53 -8.47 3.91
CA GLY A 42 9.10 -8.40 5.29
C GLY A 42 10.04 -9.18 6.21
N VAL A 43 11.30 -9.32 5.82
CA VAL A 43 12.32 -10.02 6.60
C VAL A 43 13.42 -9.05 7.02
N VAL A 44 13.74 -9.08 8.31
CA VAL A 44 14.87 -8.38 8.91
C VAL A 44 15.96 -9.40 9.21
N THR A 45 17.01 -9.36 8.39
CA THR A 45 18.16 -10.26 8.47
C THR A 45 19.18 -9.71 9.47
N CYS A 46 19.58 -10.53 10.45
CA CYS A 46 20.69 -10.21 11.34
C CYS A 46 21.89 -11.10 11.02
N PHE A 47 23.03 -10.48 10.71
CA PHE A 47 24.28 -11.19 10.47
C PHE A 47 25.43 -10.59 11.26
N GLY A 48 26.44 -11.42 11.55
CA GLY A 48 27.65 -11.01 12.25
C GLY A 48 28.90 -11.51 11.54
N ILE A 49 30.04 -10.91 11.90
CA ILE A 49 31.35 -11.34 11.40
C ILE A 49 32.14 -11.89 12.59
N LYS A 50 32.60 -13.14 12.49
CA LYS A 50 33.50 -13.74 13.49
C LYS A 50 34.88 -13.07 13.41
N LYS A 51 35.50 -12.94 14.58
CA LYS A 51 36.79 -12.26 14.72
C LYS A 51 37.89 -13.03 13.97
N GLY A 52 38.41 -12.47 12.88
CA GLY A 52 39.53 -13.02 12.11
C GLY A 52 39.18 -13.49 10.69
N GLU A 53 37.90 -13.53 10.33
CA GLU A 53 37.43 -13.85 8.98
C GLU A 53 37.16 -12.55 8.20
N VAL A 54 37.79 -12.42 7.03
CA VAL A 54 37.64 -11.27 6.12
C VAL A 54 36.55 -11.55 5.07
N VAL A 55 36.16 -12.81 4.92
CA VAL A 55 35.21 -13.30 3.91
C VAL A 55 34.35 -14.37 4.57
N GLY A 56 33.07 -14.07 4.76
CA GLY A 56 32.10 -14.92 5.46
C GLY A 56 31.36 -14.16 6.55
N SER A 57 30.09 -13.84 6.31
CA SER A 57 29.16 -13.47 7.37
C SER A 57 28.43 -14.70 7.84
N ASP A 58 28.35 -14.90 9.15
CA ASP A 58 27.42 -15.88 9.71
C ASP A 58 26.05 -15.20 9.80
N LEU A 59 25.07 -15.72 9.05
CA LEU A 59 23.67 -15.44 9.29
C LEU A 59 23.36 -15.89 10.72
N ILE A 60 22.91 -14.96 11.57
CA ILE A 60 22.57 -15.28 12.97
C ILE A 60 21.14 -15.81 12.98
N TYR A 61 20.18 -15.02 12.49
CA TYR A 61 18.79 -15.41 12.24
C TYR A 61 18.08 -14.34 11.41
N GLU A 62 16.88 -14.68 10.95
CA GLU A 62 15.94 -13.81 10.27
C GLU A 62 14.73 -13.53 11.17
N VAL A 63 14.18 -12.32 11.07
CA VAL A 63 13.00 -11.88 11.82
C VAL A 63 11.93 -11.47 10.83
N GLU A 64 10.77 -12.10 10.92
CA GLU A 64 9.60 -11.68 10.17
C GLU A 64 8.99 -10.43 10.81
N VAL A 65 8.75 -9.42 10.00
CA VAL A 65 8.01 -8.21 10.36
C VAL A 65 6.66 -8.20 9.62
N PRO A 66 5.65 -7.50 10.15
CA PRO A 66 4.25 -7.60 9.66
C PRO A 66 4.02 -7.02 8.25
N GLY A 67 5.04 -6.41 7.65
CA GLY A 67 5.03 -5.87 6.30
C GLY A 67 6.44 -5.40 5.89
N PRO A 68 6.63 -5.00 4.62
CA PRO A 68 7.92 -4.55 4.11
C PRO A 68 8.51 -3.37 4.90
N PRO A 69 9.66 -3.50 5.58
CA PRO A 69 10.33 -2.40 6.27
C PRO A 69 10.75 -1.29 5.30
N THR A 70 10.40 -0.06 5.66
CA THR A 70 10.77 1.17 4.96
C THR A 70 11.78 2.00 5.73
N VAL A 71 11.87 1.81 7.03
CA VAL A 71 12.89 2.43 7.89
C VAL A 71 13.21 1.53 9.08
N LEU A 72 14.49 1.47 9.44
CA LEU A 72 14.96 0.91 10.70
C LEU A 72 15.63 2.00 11.52
N ALA A 73 15.47 1.99 12.84
CA ALA A 73 16.16 2.89 13.76
C ALA A 73 16.60 2.14 15.01
N LEU A 74 17.65 2.61 15.68
CA LEU A 74 18.01 2.11 17.00
C LEU A 74 17.14 2.81 18.03
N HIS A 75 16.57 2.07 18.98
CA HIS A 75 15.84 2.68 20.09
C HIS A 75 16.73 3.69 20.82
N ASN A 76 16.24 4.91 21.06
CA ASN A 76 16.98 6.04 21.65
C ASN A 76 18.27 6.46 20.91
N GLY A 77 18.53 5.93 19.71
CA GLY A 77 19.73 6.16 18.91
C GLY A 77 20.90 5.22 19.25
N ASP A 78 20.79 4.42 20.30
CA ASP A 78 21.86 3.56 20.83
C ASP A 78 21.41 2.11 21.08
N GLY A 79 20.19 1.75 20.70
CA GLY A 79 19.66 0.40 20.86
C GLY A 79 19.12 0.14 22.26
N GLY A 80 18.81 1.18 23.03
CA GLY A 80 18.27 1.07 24.38
C GLY A 80 19.29 0.51 25.38
N GLU A 81 18.80 0.09 26.55
CA GLU A 81 19.66 -0.43 27.62
C GLU A 81 20.45 -1.67 27.21
N SER A 82 19.89 -2.48 26.31
CA SER A 82 20.52 -3.70 25.80
C SER A 82 21.56 -3.42 24.68
N GLY A 83 21.44 -2.28 24.00
CA GLY A 83 22.12 -2.01 22.74
C GLY A 83 21.60 -2.85 21.56
N GLU A 84 20.51 -3.59 21.75
CA GLU A 84 19.95 -4.55 20.79
C GLU A 84 18.52 -4.23 20.38
N ASP A 85 17.96 -3.12 20.86
CA ASP A 85 16.57 -2.73 20.57
C ASP A 85 16.46 -2.00 19.22
N LEU A 86 15.75 -2.63 18.28
CA LEU A 86 15.54 -2.16 16.93
C LEU A 86 14.08 -1.71 16.73
N LEU A 87 13.92 -0.45 16.35
CA LEU A 87 12.66 0.09 15.85
C LEU A 87 12.55 -0.19 14.35
N TYR A 88 11.37 -0.61 13.91
CA TYR A 88 11.03 -0.74 12.49
C TYR A 88 9.75 0.03 12.17
N GLY A 89 9.72 0.60 10.97
CA GLY A 89 8.52 1.15 10.35
C GLY A 89 8.30 0.47 9.00
N THR A 90 7.05 0.13 8.68
CA THR A 90 6.69 -0.62 7.47
C THR A 90 5.93 0.23 6.44
N SER A 91 5.90 -0.27 5.21
CA SER A 91 5.23 0.37 4.07
C SER A 91 3.70 0.46 4.21
N ASP A 92 3.10 -0.46 4.99
CA ASP A 92 1.67 -0.49 5.36
C ASP A 92 1.36 0.32 6.63
N GLY A 93 2.36 1.02 7.19
CA GLY A 93 2.16 2.02 8.23
C GLY A 93 2.22 1.48 9.66
N LYS A 94 2.69 0.25 9.88
CA LYS A 94 2.93 -0.29 11.22
C LYS A 94 4.29 0.18 11.75
N LEU A 95 4.37 0.25 13.07
CA LEU A 95 5.59 0.54 13.82
C LEU A 95 5.79 -0.56 14.85
N GLY A 96 7.02 -0.97 15.10
CA GLY A 96 7.27 -1.91 16.19
C GLY A 96 8.68 -1.85 16.72
N LEU A 97 8.86 -2.50 17.86
CA LEU A 97 10.13 -2.63 18.56
C LEU A 97 10.45 -4.11 18.74
N SER A 98 11.58 -4.53 18.18
CA SER A 98 12.11 -5.88 18.31
C SER A 98 13.51 -5.83 18.90
N GLN A 99 13.73 -6.57 19.97
CA GLN A 99 15.05 -6.76 20.55
C GLN A 99 15.78 -7.89 19.80
N ILE A 100 16.94 -7.58 19.24
CA ILE A 100 17.75 -8.48 18.43
C ILE A 100 18.79 -9.19 19.30
N THR A 101 18.37 -10.26 19.97
CA THR A 101 19.24 -11.05 20.87
C THR A 101 20.32 -11.86 20.12
N GLN A 102 20.99 -12.80 20.79
CA GLN A 102 21.97 -13.68 20.16
C GLN A 102 21.35 -14.88 19.43
N ALA A 103 20.12 -15.28 19.77
CA ALA A 103 19.53 -16.53 19.27
C ALA A 103 18.16 -16.34 18.61
N TYR A 104 17.32 -15.44 19.11
CA TYR A 104 15.99 -15.20 18.58
C TYR A 104 15.55 -13.74 18.80
N PRO A 105 14.71 -13.18 17.92
CA PRO A 105 14.12 -11.88 18.18
C PRO A 105 13.11 -11.93 19.32
N VAL A 106 13.10 -10.90 20.16
CA VAL A 106 12.03 -10.69 21.15
C VAL A 106 11.23 -9.48 20.71
N HIS A 107 10.00 -9.71 20.27
CA HIS A 107 9.06 -8.65 19.97
C HIS A 107 8.57 -8.01 21.27
N LYS A 108 8.72 -6.69 21.41
CA LYS A 108 8.32 -5.94 22.60
C LYS A 108 6.92 -5.36 22.44
N TRP A 109 6.71 -4.60 21.37
CA TRP A 109 5.41 -3.99 21.07
C TRP A 109 5.29 -3.69 19.57
N GLU A 110 4.05 -3.55 19.13
CA GLU A 110 3.69 -3.13 17.76
C GLU A 110 2.47 -2.20 17.80
N ILE A 111 2.56 -1.12 17.03
CA ILE A 111 1.46 -0.19 16.79
C ILE A 111 0.85 -0.56 15.43
N SER A 112 -0.39 -1.03 15.49
CA SER A 112 -1.20 -1.30 14.31
C SER A 112 -1.67 0.00 13.65
N ASN A 113 -1.85 -0.03 12.33
CA ASN A 113 -2.27 1.13 11.55
C ASN A 113 -3.81 1.29 11.50
N GLU A 114 -4.45 1.40 12.66
CA GLU A 114 -5.93 1.46 12.77
C GLU A 114 -6.54 2.64 12.00
N LYS A 115 -5.84 3.78 12.00
CA LYS A 115 -6.24 5.01 11.31
C LYS A 115 -5.94 4.98 9.80
N LYS A 116 -5.41 3.87 9.26
CA LYS A 116 -5.07 3.67 7.83
C LYS A 116 -4.20 4.79 7.26
N ARG A 117 -3.20 5.20 8.04
CA ARG A 117 -2.23 6.24 7.67
C ARG A 117 -1.20 5.71 6.67
N GLY A 118 -0.44 6.62 6.08
CA GLY A 118 0.64 6.28 5.15
C GLY A 118 1.73 5.39 5.77
N GLY A 119 2.52 4.78 4.90
CA GLY A 119 3.72 4.03 5.29
C GLY A 119 4.71 4.90 6.06
N VAL A 120 5.50 4.29 6.93
CA VAL A 120 6.45 5.03 7.79
C VAL A 120 7.74 5.31 7.00
N LEU A 121 8.11 6.57 6.79
CA LEU A 121 9.30 6.92 6.00
C LEU A 121 10.50 7.31 6.85
N CYS A 122 10.27 7.84 8.05
CA CYS A 122 11.33 8.22 8.96
C CYS A 122 10.89 8.11 10.43
N ILE A 123 11.86 7.76 11.28
CA ILE A 123 11.72 7.59 12.72
C ILE A 123 12.93 8.26 13.38
N GLU A 124 12.71 9.00 14.45
CA GLU A 124 13.76 9.60 15.28
C GLU A 124 13.37 9.52 16.76
N SER A 125 14.37 9.56 17.67
CA SER A 125 14.13 9.61 19.11
C SER A 125 14.65 10.92 19.69
N PHE A 126 13.77 11.72 20.28
CA PHE A 126 14.12 13.04 20.83
C PHE A 126 13.21 13.40 22.00
N ASP A 127 13.78 13.97 23.05
CA ASP A 127 13.07 14.44 24.24
C ASP A 127 12.50 15.84 23.95
N ILE A 128 11.28 15.88 23.41
CA ILE A 128 10.58 17.14 23.07
C ILE A 128 9.83 17.70 24.28
N LEU A 129 9.56 16.88 25.30
CA LEU A 129 8.87 17.28 26.52
C LEU A 129 9.82 17.84 27.59
N GLY A 130 11.12 17.59 27.46
CA GLY A 130 12.17 18.03 28.38
C GLY A 130 12.15 17.30 29.72
N ASP A 131 11.57 16.09 29.77
CA ASP A 131 11.44 15.30 31.00
C ASP A 131 12.57 14.27 31.19
N GLY A 132 13.50 14.21 30.24
CA GLY A 132 14.64 13.29 30.22
C GLY A 132 14.34 11.95 29.53
N VAL A 133 13.10 11.70 29.12
CA VAL A 133 12.69 10.52 28.35
C VAL A 133 12.50 10.94 26.89
N LYS A 134 13.07 10.19 25.96
CA LYS A 134 12.93 10.52 24.54
C LYS A 134 11.58 10.04 24.00
N GLU A 135 10.87 10.93 23.33
CA GLU A 135 9.71 10.57 22.50
C GLU A 135 10.15 9.94 21.17
N LEU A 136 9.23 9.17 20.60
CA LEU A 136 9.35 8.63 19.25
C LEU A 136 8.68 9.59 18.25
N LEU A 137 9.48 10.18 17.38
CA LEU A 137 9.04 11.04 16.30
C LEU A 137 8.88 10.21 15.03
N VAL A 138 7.73 10.30 14.36
CA VAL A 138 7.42 9.49 13.17
C VAL A 138 6.91 10.39 12.05
N GLY A 139 7.51 10.26 10.87
CA GLY A 139 7.05 10.90 9.63
C GLY A 139 6.53 9.87 8.64
N ARG A 140 5.34 10.13 8.09
CA ARG A 140 4.62 9.23 7.18
C ARG A 140 4.56 9.73 5.74
N ASP A 141 4.29 8.78 4.84
CA ASP A 141 4.12 8.95 3.40
C ASP A 141 2.86 9.77 3.01
N ASP A 142 1.87 9.86 3.89
CA ASP A 142 0.68 10.70 3.69
C ASP A 142 0.81 12.09 4.30
N GLY A 143 2.02 12.47 4.73
CA GLY A 143 2.31 13.77 5.33
C GLY A 143 2.00 13.87 6.81
N MET A 144 1.56 12.79 7.45
CA MET A 144 1.33 12.80 8.90
C MET A 144 2.66 12.79 9.67
N VAL A 145 2.76 13.69 10.63
CA VAL A 145 3.80 13.73 11.67
C VAL A 145 3.16 13.27 12.97
N GLU A 146 3.81 12.35 13.68
CA GLU A 146 3.31 11.79 14.94
C GLU A 146 4.39 11.81 16.02
N ILE A 147 3.96 12.06 17.25
CA ILE A 147 4.82 12.01 18.44
C ILE A 147 4.21 11.00 19.41
N TYR A 148 4.98 9.99 19.78
CA TYR A 148 4.60 9.02 20.80
C TYR A 148 5.49 9.17 22.04
N SER A 149 4.86 9.26 23.20
CA SER A 149 5.52 9.06 24.49
C SER A 149 5.38 7.60 24.92
N PHE A 150 6.10 7.18 25.95
CA PHE A 150 5.93 5.86 26.55
C PHE A 150 5.21 5.97 27.89
N ASP A 151 4.30 5.04 28.18
CA ASP A 151 3.64 4.96 29.47
C ASP A 151 4.48 4.18 30.51
N SER A 152 3.92 3.92 31.69
CA SER A 152 4.62 3.17 32.75
C SER A 152 4.94 1.72 32.40
N ALA A 153 4.27 1.14 31.40
CA ALA A 153 4.52 -0.20 30.88
C ALA A 153 5.51 -0.19 29.71
N ASN A 154 6.04 0.98 29.32
CA ASN A 154 6.81 1.22 28.09
C ASN A 154 6.00 1.00 26.81
N ASP A 155 4.67 1.09 26.87
CA ASP A 155 3.83 1.05 25.70
C ASP A 155 3.73 2.45 25.07
N PRO A 156 3.81 2.55 23.73
CA PRO A 156 3.75 3.83 23.04
C PRO A 156 2.33 4.42 23.04
N VAL A 157 2.23 5.70 23.41
CA VAL A 157 0.99 6.49 23.46
C VAL A 157 1.11 7.71 22.58
N LEU A 158 0.20 7.84 21.61
CA LEU A 158 0.15 9.00 20.71
C LEU A 158 -0.17 10.28 21.51
N ARG A 159 0.72 11.27 21.44
CA ARG A 159 0.56 12.58 22.11
C ARG A 159 0.18 13.69 21.17
N TYR A 160 0.67 13.62 19.94
CA TYR A 160 0.49 14.67 18.96
C TYR A 160 0.46 14.08 17.56
N ASP A 161 -0.42 14.62 16.72
CA ASP A 161 -0.39 14.41 15.28
C ASP A 161 -0.67 15.70 14.51
N GLN A 162 0.00 15.86 13.37
CA GLN A 162 -0.24 16.97 12.45
C GLN A 162 -0.07 16.49 11.01
N ALA A 163 -1.05 16.82 10.17
CA ALA A 163 -0.97 16.57 8.74
C ALA A 163 -0.26 17.73 8.03
N LEU A 164 0.79 17.40 7.28
CA LEU A 164 1.38 18.25 6.25
C LEU A 164 0.86 17.80 4.86
N SER A 165 1.01 18.65 3.85
CA SER A 165 0.40 18.44 2.52
C SER A 165 1.16 17.46 1.62
N GLU A 166 2.34 17.00 2.04
CA GLU A 166 3.30 16.23 1.25
C GLU A 166 3.93 15.13 2.10
N SER A 167 4.50 14.11 1.48
CA SER A 167 5.18 13.01 2.19
C SER A 167 6.38 13.51 3.02
N ILE A 168 6.53 12.96 4.23
CA ILE A 168 7.62 13.33 5.15
C ILE A 168 8.85 12.48 4.89
N MET A 169 9.90 13.09 4.34
CA MET A 169 11.13 12.39 3.93
C MET A 169 12.17 12.29 5.05
N SER A 170 12.11 13.21 6.01
CA SER A 170 12.99 13.24 7.17
C SER A 170 12.33 13.97 8.34
N ILE A 171 12.66 13.52 9.55
CA ILE A 171 12.25 14.12 10.81
C ILE A 171 13.45 14.17 11.75
N GLN A 172 13.61 15.25 12.51
CA GLN A 172 14.64 15.45 13.52
C GLN A 172 14.08 16.31 14.65
N GLY A 173 14.49 16.05 15.88
CA GLY A 173 14.27 16.96 17.00
C GLY A 173 15.51 17.82 17.27
N GLY A 174 15.31 19.04 17.77
CA GLY A 174 16.39 19.95 18.13
C GLY A 174 15.87 21.34 18.47
N CYS A 175 16.72 22.35 18.40
CA CYS A 175 16.35 23.75 18.65
C CYS A 175 16.98 24.62 17.57
N ILE A 176 16.17 25.22 16.68
CA ILE A 176 16.66 26.05 15.56
C ILE A 176 16.13 27.48 15.62
N GLY A 177 14.82 27.66 15.83
CA GLY A 177 14.17 28.97 15.78
C GLY A 177 14.64 29.90 16.90
N LYS A 178 14.36 29.52 18.14
CA LYS A 178 14.65 30.34 19.32
C LYS A 178 15.21 29.49 20.44
N ASP A 179 16.35 29.94 20.98
CA ASP A 179 17.02 29.26 22.10
C ASP A 179 16.07 29.01 23.27
N GLY A 180 16.08 27.78 23.77
CA GLY A 180 15.27 27.35 24.91
C GLY A 180 13.87 26.83 24.56
N TYR A 181 13.53 26.74 23.27
CA TYR A 181 12.32 26.07 22.80
C TYR A 181 12.72 24.94 21.86
N ASP A 182 12.45 23.71 22.29
CA ASP A 182 12.67 22.56 21.43
C ASP A 182 11.64 22.53 20.30
N GLU A 183 12.06 21.96 19.16
CA GLU A 183 11.36 21.97 17.89
C GLU A 183 11.54 20.64 17.18
N ILE A 184 10.52 20.25 16.41
CA ILE A 184 10.60 19.13 15.48
C ILE A 184 10.74 19.69 14.07
N LEU A 185 11.83 19.34 13.41
CA LEU A 185 12.06 19.67 12.02
C LEU A 185 11.65 18.52 11.11
N THR A 186 10.88 18.86 10.10
CA THR A 186 10.41 17.96 9.07
C THR A 186 10.85 18.45 7.71
N ALA A 187 11.22 17.53 6.82
CA ALA A 187 11.49 17.83 5.42
C ALA A 187 10.49 17.08 4.54
N THR A 188 9.75 17.81 3.70
CA THR A 188 8.78 17.21 2.78
C THR A 188 9.41 16.86 1.42
N TYR A 189 8.69 16.10 0.59
CA TYR A 189 9.17 15.67 -0.73
C TYR A 189 9.58 16.81 -1.67
N SER A 190 8.84 17.92 -1.71
CA SER A 190 9.23 19.07 -2.54
C SER A 190 10.41 19.88 -1.97
N GLY A 191 10.87 19.54 -0.77
CA GLY A 191 12.01 20.15 -0.11
C GLY A 191 11.66 21.26 0.90
N TRP A 192 10.39 21.39 1.31
CA TRP A 192 10.04 22.31 2.40
C TRP A 192 10.58 21.77 3.71
N VAL A 193 11.42 22.57 4.38
CA VAL A 193 11.88 22.32 5.74
C VAL A 193 11.00 23.12 6.69
N THR A 194 10.21 22.42 7.50
CA THR A 194 9.21 23.01 8.39
C THR A 194 9.50 22.62 9.84
N GLY A 195 9.58 23.62 10.72
CA GLY A 195 9.72 23.43 12.16
C GLY A 195 8.35 23.47 12.87
N LEU A 196 8.14 22.55 13.80
CA LEU A 196 7.03 22.53 14.75
C LEU A 196 7.63 22.87 16.13
N SER A 197 7.48 24.13 16.53
CA SER A 197 8.13 24.68 17.73
C SER A 197 7.23 24.58 18.96
N THR A 198 7.85 24.39 20.13
CA THR A 198 7.18 24.51 21.44
C THR A 198 6.99 25.97 21.88
N GLU A 199 7.53 26.95 21.13
CA GLU A 199 7.28 28.37 21.40
C GLU A 199 5.77 28.69 21.29
N PRO A 200 5.17 29.31 22.32
CA PRO A 200 3.77 29.75 22.26
C PRO A 200 3.55 30.72 21.10
N ALA A 201 2.70 30.33 20.13
CA ALA A 201 2.41 31.12 18.93
C ALA A 201 1.80 32.51 19.20
N HIS A 202 1.30 32.76 20.42
CA HIS A 202 0.75 34.04 20.86
C HIS A 202 1.31 34.45 22.22
N LYS A 203 1.98 35.60 22.27
CA LYS A 203 2.02 36.40 23.50
C LYS A 203 0.60 36.95 23.67
N GLU A 204 -0.08 36.61 24.77
CA GLU A 204 -1.47 36.95 25.05
C GLU A 204 -1.84 38.38 24.61
N ALA A 205 -2.73 38.51 23.64
CA ALA A 205 -3.37 39.78 23.30
C ALA A 205 -4.59 39.97 24.21
N GLY A 206 -4.68 41.12 24.87
CA GLY A 206 -5.80 41.46 25.74
C GLY A 206 -7.13 41.60 24.98
N PRO A 207 -8.28 41.58 25.67
CA PRO A 207 -9.59 41.68 25.02
C PRO A 207 -9.73 43.04 24.32
N GLY A 208 -9.80 43.02 22.99
CA GLY A 208 -10.01 44.21 22.14
C GLY A 208 -8.87 44.55 21.17
N GLU A 209 -7.76 43.81 21.16
CA GLU A 209 -6.72 43.98 20.13
C GLU A 209 -7.04 43.14 18.88
N GLU A 210 -7.28 43.82 17.75
CA GLU A 210 -7.26 43.15 16.44
C GLU A 210 -5.89 42.48 16.24
N LEU A 211 -5.89 41.24 15.72
CA LEU A 211 -4.70 40.50 15.30
C LEU A 211 -3.91 41.32 14.26
N LYS A 212 -3.01 42.21 14.71
CA LYS A 212 -2.12 42.95 13.84
C LYS A 212 -1.04 41.99 13.35
N ILE A 213 -1.03 41.74 12.05
CA ILE A 213 0.06 41.06 11.33
C ILE A 213 1.39 41.66 11.83
N SER A 214 2.31 40.82 12.31
CA SER A 214 3.59 41.30 12.85
C SER A 214 4.35 42.12 11.81
N GLN A 215 5.11 43.13 12.25
CA GLN A 215 5.89 43.98 11.35
C GLN A 215 6.85 43.15 10.47
N GLU A 216 7.40 42.06 11.02
CA GLU A 216 8.25 41.11 10.30
C GLU A 216 7.49 40.40 9.18
N MET A 217 6.27 39.94 9.44
CA MET A 217 5.43 39.30 8.43
C MET A 217 5.05 40.29 7.32
N GLN A 218 4.75 41.55 7.66
CA GLN A 218 4.49 42.60 6.65
C GLN A 218 5.72 42.89 5.79
N ASN A 219 6.90 42.99 6.39
CA ASN A 219 8.16 43.18 5.67
C ASN A 219 8.44 42.01 4.73
N LYS A 220 8.23 40.76 5.19
CA LYS A 220 8.38 39.54 4.38
C LYS A 220 7.42 39.53 3.19
N ILE A 221 6.14 39.86 3.41
CA ILE A 221 5.14 39.97 2.33
C ILE A 221 5.57 41.02 1.29
N THR A 222 6.08 42.16 1.73
CA THR A 222 6.51 43.24 0.83
C THR A 222 7.71 42.81 -0.01
N SER A 223 8.70 42.15 0.61
CA SER A 223 9.86 41.58 -0.09
C SER A 223 9.42 40.55 -1.14
N LEU A 224 8.54 39.62 -0.77
CA LEU A 224 8.03 38.59 -1.68
C LEU A 224 7.27 39.18 -2.87
N ARG A 225 6.52 40.26 -2.67
CA ARG A 225 5.85 40.98 -3.77
C ARG A 225 6.84 41.56 -4.77
N SER A 226 7.89 42.21 -4.28
CA SER A 226 8.93 42.79 -5.16
C SER A 226 9.69 41.72 -5.93
N GLU A 227 10.04 40.61 -5.28
CA GLU A 227 10.69 39.47 -5.92
C GLU A 227 9.78 38.84 -7.00
N LEU A 228 8.49 38.67 -6.69
CA LEU A 228 7.51 38.13 -7.62
C LEU A 228 7.35 39.01 -8.87
N GLU A 229 7.31 40.34 -8.72
CA GLU A 229 7.26 41.27 -9.85
C GLU A 229 8.51 41.15 -10.75
N GLN A 230 9.71 41.09 -10.15
CA GLN A 230 10.97 40.93 -10.89
C GLN A 230 11.02 39.59 -11.64
N LEU A 231 10.64 38.50 -10.98
CA LEU A 231 10.60 37.17 -11.59
C LEU A 231 9.55 37.09 -12.71
N GLN A 232 8.37 37.68 -12.53
CA GLN A 232 7.33 37.73 -13.55
C GLN A 232 7.83 38.44 -14.82
N PHE A 233 8.48 39.60 -14.67
CA PHE A 233 9.05 40.32 -15.81
C PHE A 233 10.10 39.48 -16.55
N LYS A 234 11.03 38.87 -15.81
CA LYS A 234 12.08 38.01 -16.40
C LYS A 234 11.50 36.80 -17.12
N VAL A 235 10.53 36.12 -16.52
CA VAL A 235 9.86 34.95 -17.14
C VAL A 235 9.11 35.36 -18.40
N LEU A 236 8.46 36.51 -18.42
CA LEU A 236 7.73 36.99 -19.59
C LEU A 236 8.69 37.29 -20.76
N GLN A 237 9.82 37.95 -20.48
CA GLN A 237 10.86 38.21 -21.48
C GLN A 237 11.43 36.91 -22.06
N GLU A 238 11.74 35.91 -21.23
CA GLU A 238 12.25 34.62 -21.70
C GLU A 238 11.19 33.79 -22.45
N ARG A 239 9.91 33.90 -22.09
CA ARG A 239 8.80 33.28 -22.85
C ARG A 239 8.69 33.85 -24.25
N GLU A 240 8.80 35.16 -24.41
CA GLU A 240 8.79 35.81 -25.74
C GLU A 240 9.99 35.34 -26.58
N LYS A 241 11.19 35.29 -26.00
CA LYS A 241 12.38 34.76 -26.67
C LYS A 241 12.20 33.30 -27.09
N TYR A 242 11.65 32.47 -26.20
CA TYR A 242 11.35 31.07 -26.50
C TYR A 242 10.38 30.96 -27.68
N GLN A 243 9.28 31.72 -27.67
CA GLN A 243 8.29 31.72 -28.75
C GLN A 243 8.89 32.14 -30.11
N GLN A 244 9.79 33.13 -30.13
CA GLN A 244 10.51 33.55 -31.34
C GLN A 244 11.46 32.44 -31.82
N SER A 245 12.19 31.81 -30.91
CA SER A 245 13.12 30.73 -31.25
C SER A 245 12.41 29.46 -31.74
N ALA A 246 11.22 29.18 -31.24
CA ALA A 246 10.39 28.02 -31.62
C ALA A 246 9.89 28.09 -33.07
N GLN A 247 9.94 29.26 -33.72
CA GLN A 247 9.60 29.44 -35.13
C GLN A 247 10.78 29.10 -36.08
N SER A 248 11.98 28.87 -35.54
CA SER A 248 13.16 28.50 -36.34
C SER A 248 13.15 27.02 -36.70
N ASN A 249 13.43 26.70 -37.98
CA ASN A 249 13.54 25.31 -38.45
C ASN A 249 14.77 24.55 -37.94
N THR A 250 15.71 25.24 -37.28
CA THR A 250 16.93 24.63 -36.72
C THR A 250 16.88 24.43 -35.22
N ALA A 251 15.87 24.99 -34.53
CA ALA A 251 15.75 24.92 -33.09
C ALA A 251 15.01 23.65 -32.65
N ILE A 252 15.47 23.04 -31.55
CA ILE A 252 14.81 21.90 -30.91
C ILE A 252 14.29 22.36 -29.55
N SER A 253 13.01 22.15 -29.30
CA SER A 253 12.39 22.47 -28.01
C SER A 253 12.77 21.44 -26.96
N ALA A 254 13.45 21.87 -25.90
CA ALA A 254 13.74 21.01 -24.76
C ALA A 254 12.49 20.84 -23.89
N VAL A 255 12.23 19.60 -23.46
CA VAL A 255 11.12 19.26 -22.56
C VAL A 255 11.61 19.36 -21.12
N PRO A 256 10.94 20.11 -20.23
CA PRO A 256 11.34 20.15 -18.83
C PRO A 256 11.12 18.77 -18.19
N VAL A 257 12.17 18.26 -17.54
CA VAL A 257 12.12 17.00 -16.79
C VAL A 257 11.73 17.32 -15.35
N PHE A 258 10.79 16.54 -14.80
CA PHE A 258 10.39 16.61 -13.40
C PHE A 258 10.37 15.21 -12.80
N SER A 259 10.47 15.11 -11.48
CA SER A 259 10.41 13.84 -10.76
C SER A 259 8.99 13.57 -10.29
N VAL A 260 8.50 12.35 -10.55
CA VAL A 260 7.26 11.82 -9.97
C VAL A 260 7.68 10.80 -8.92
N ASN A 261 7.22 11.00 -7.70
CA ASN A 261 7.24 10.00 -6.65
C ASN A 261 5.93 9.21 -6.76
N GLU A 262 6.03 7.92 -7.05
CA GLU A 262 4.88 7.06 -7.30
C GLU A 262 4.88 5.85 -6.38
N LYS A 263 3.68 5.43 -5.97
CA LYS A 263 3.48 4.22 -5.19
C LYS A 263 2.22 3.53 -5.65
N PHE A 264 2.33 2.24 -5.97
CA PHE A 264 1.22 1.41 -6.41
C PHE A 264 1.17 0.16 -5.55
N THR A 265 0.35 0.20 -4.49
CA THR A 265 0.33 -0.84 -3.45
C THR A 265 -1.07 -1.38 -3.24
N LEU A 266 -1.19 -2.70 -3.09
CA LEU A 266 -2.44 -3.36 -2.75
C LEU A 266 -2.75 -3.14 -1.26
N ASN A 267 -3.93 -2.61 -0.96
CA ASN A 267 -4.41 -2.47 0.40
C ASN A 267 -5.18 -3.73 0.81
N ARG A 268 -4.78 -4.31 1.95
CA ARG A 268 -5.38 -5.53 2.51
C ARG A 268 -6.81 -5.30 3.00
N ASP A 269 -7.10 -4.13 3.56
CA ASP A 269 -8.37 -3.89 4.25
C ASP A 269 -9.58 -3.80 3.33
N ASP A 270 -9.41 -3.23 2.13
CA ASP A 270 -10.51 -2.98 1.18
C ASP A 270 -10.32 -3.68 -0.18
N ALA A 271 -9.27 -4.50 -0.29
CA ALA A 271 -8.89 -5.24 -1.50
C ALA A 271 -8.91 -4.37 -2.76
N SER A 272 -8.28 -3.19 -2.65
CA SER A 272 -8.07 -2.22 -3.71
C SER A 272 -6.62 -1.75 -3.77
N TYR A 273 -6.13 -1.42 -4.96
CA TYR A 273 -4.84 -0.77 -5.13
C TYR A 273 -4.94 0.71 -4.81
N SER A 274 -3.97 1.22 -4.08
CA SER A 274 -3.77 2.65 -3.87
C SER A 274 -2.63 3.12 -4.77
N LEU A 275 -2.96 3.93 -5.78
CA LEU A 275 -2.01 4.64 -6.62
C LEU A 275 -1.82 6.05 -6.08
N ILE A 276 -0.63 6.32 -5.55
CA ILE A 276 -0.22 7.64 -5.07
C ILE A 276 0.76 8.22 -6.08
N LEU A 277 0.49 9.45 -6.51
CA LEU A 277 1.33 10.22 -7.43
C LEU A 277 1.66 11.56 -6.76
N GLU A 278 2.94 11.86 -6.62
CA GLU A 278 3.42 13.07 -5.98
C GLU A 278 4.48 13.76 -6.84
N VAL A 279 4.33 15.08 -7.03
CA VAL A 279 5.19 15.91 -7.86
C VAL A 279 5.61 17.15 -7.09
N GLN A 280 6.83 17.63 -7.31
CA GLN A 280 7.39 18.82 -6.66
C GLN A 280 6.62 20.12 -6.96
N THR A 281 5.75 20.11 -7.98
CA THR A 281 4.93 21.26 -8.38
C THR A 281 3.47 20.84 -8.43
N ALA A 282 2.57 21.80 -8.31
CA ALA A 282 1.13 21.52 -8.36
C ALA A 282 0.75 20.78 -9.65
N ILE A 283 -0.01 19.71 -9.51
CA ILE A 283 -0.54 18.92 -10.61
C ILE A 283 -1.66 19.73 -11.29
N ASP A 284 -1.65 19.76 -12.62
CA ASP A 284 -2.73 20.33 -13.43
C ASP A 284 -3.82 19.27 -13.61
N ASN A 285 -3.42 18.14 -14.19
CA ASN A 285 -4.31 17.00 -14.41
C ASN A 285 -3.52 15.68 -14.44
N VAL A 286 -4.24 14.60 -14.12
CA VAL A 286 -3.78 13.22 -14.32
C VAL A 286 -4.81 12.49 -15.17
N LEU A 287 -4.38 11.96 -16.31
CA LEU A 287 -5.20 11.05 -17.11
C LEU A 287 -4.84 9.61 -16.77
N VAL A 288 -5.85 8.81 -16.47
CA VAL A 288 -5.74 7.38 -16.17
C VAL A 288 -6.35 6.61 -17.33
N GLN A 289 -5.56 5.74 -17.95
CA GLN A 289 -5.98 4.86 -19.03
C GLN A 289 -5.74 3.42 -18.60
N SER A 290 -6.67 2.51 -18.90
CA SER A 290 -6.47 1.08 -18.66
C SER A 290 -6.94 0.24 -19.83
N ASP A 291 -6.15 -0.80 -20.13
CA ASP A 291 -6.49 -1.86 -21.08
C ASP A 291 -7.21 -3.06 -20.43
N VAL A 292 -7.55 -2.93 -19.14
CA VAL A 292 -8.34 -3.90 -18.37
C VAL A 292 -9.46 -3.19 -17.63
N PRO A 293 -10.60 -3.87 -17.39
CA PRO A 293 -11.67 -3.29 -16.59
C PRO A 293 -11.21 -3.15 -15.15
N VAL A 294 -11.25 -1.90 -14.67
CA VAL A 294 -10.94 -1.52 -13.30
C VAL A 294 -11.91 -0.44 -12.85
N ASP A 295 -12.29 -0.47 -11.59
CA ASP A 295 -13.13 0.57 -11.01
C ASP A 295 -12.27 1.59 -10.28
N LEU A 296 -12.54 2.88 -10.50
CA LEU A 296 -11.96 3.95 -9.71
C LEU A 296 -12.89 4.28 -8.55
N LEU A 297 -12.37 4.17 -7.32
CA LEU A 297 -13.12 4.46 -6.10
C LEU A 297 -12.87 5.88 -5.64
N ASP A 298 -13.91 6.51 -5.09
CA ASP A 298 -13.79 7.83 -4.49
C ASP A 298 -12.91 7.79 -3.24
N VAL A 299 -12.09 8.83 -3.08
CA VAL A 299 -11.21 9.04 -1.93
C VAL A 299 -11.59 10.36 -1.28
N ASP A 300 -12.06 10.34 -0.04
CA ASP A 300 -12.59 11.55 0.64
C ASP A 300 -11.56 12.69 0.75
N LYS A 301 -10.27 12.35 0.86
CA LYS A 301 -9.16 13.33 0.90
C LYS A 301 -8.85 13.95 -0.48
N ASN A 302 -9.37 13.39 -1.56
CA ASN A 302 -9.07 13.83 -2.92
C ASN A 302 -10.00 14.98 -3.32
N SER A 303 -9.44 16.15 -3.57
CA SER A 303 -10.17 17.34 -4.02
C SER A 303 -10.29 17.45 -5.55
N ALA A 304 -9.68 16.53 -6.29
CA ALA A 304 -9.69 16.56 -7.75
C ALA A 304 -11.08 16.23 -8.32
N VAL A 305 -11.44 16.92 -9.40
CA VAL A 305 -12.68 16.64 -10.13
C VAL A 305 -12.41 15.55 -11.16
N VAL A 306 -13.18 14.47 -11.09
CA VAL A 306 -13.06 13.31 -12.00
C VAL A 306 -14.02 13.47 -13.16
N SER A 307 -13.55 13.19 -14.37
CA SER A 307 -14.39 13.03 -15.55
C SER A 307 -14.07 11.72 -16.26
N PHE A 308 -15.07 10.87 -16.42
CA PHE A 308 -14.98 9.63 -17.18
C PHE A 308 -15.32 9.90 -18.64
N SER A 309 -14.41 9.52 -19.54
CA SER A 309 -14.62 9.59 -20.98
C SER A 309 -15.22 8.28 -21.47
N GLY A 310 -16.10 8.36 -22.47
CA GLY A 310 -16.59 7.18 -23.17
C GLY A 310 -15.42 6.38 -23.75
N CYS A 311 -15.44 5.06 -23.51
CA CYS A 311 -14.42 4.15 -24.00
C CYS A 311 -14.97 3.33 -25.17
N ASP A 312 -14.31 3.41 -26.32
CA ASP A 312 -14.57 2.49 -27.44
C ASP A 312 -13.67 1.26 -27.25
N THR A 313 -14.26 0.14 -26.82
CA THR A 313 -13.53 -1.12 -26.58
C THR A 313 -12.88 -1.68 -27.85
N GLU A 314 -13.39 -1.32 -29.03
CA GLU A 314 -12.76 -1.56 -30.32
C GLU A 314 -12.77 -0.26 -31.14
N PRO A 315 -11.63 0.21 -31.71
CA PRO A 315 -10.35 -0.49 -31.91
C PRO A 315 -9.26 -0.19 -30.87
N ASN A 316 -9.53 0.69 -29.89
CA ASN A 316 -8.48 1.27 -29.04
C ASN A 316 -8.10 0.38 -27.84
N GLY A 317 -8.90 -0.64 -27.50
CA GLY A 317 -8.62 -1.56 -26.39
C GLY A 317 -8.66 -0.91 -25.00
N ASN A 318 -9.22 0.30 -24.88
CA ASN A 318 -9.36 0.98 -23.60
C ASN A 318 -10.64 0.53 -22.90
N PHE A 319 -10.51 0.06 -21.68
CA PHE A 319 -11.64 -0.25 -20.79
C PHE A 319 -11.96 0.92 -19.85
N LEU A 320 -10.96 1.76 -19.57
CA LEU A 320 -11.12 2.94 -18.71
C LEU A 320 -10.33 4.12 -19.27
N LEU A 321 -10.98 5.29 -19.30
CA LEU A 321 -10.38 6.59 -19.53
C LEU A 321 -10.98 7.58 -18.52
N ALA A 322 -10.19 7.99 -17.54
CA ALA A 322 -10.58 8.97 -16.54
C ALA A 322 -9.59 10.13 -16.51
N THR A 323 -10.07 11.34 -16.33
CA THR A 323 -9.23 12.53 -16.13
C THR A 323 -9.53 13.15 -14.78
N TYR A 324 -8.51 13.26 -13.93
CA TYR A 324 -8.53 13.95 -12.66
C TYR A 324 -7.97 15.36 -12.86
N ARG A 325 -8.80 16.38 -12.66
CA ARG A 325 -8.37 17.78 -12.67
C ARG A 325 -8.13 18.23 -11.25
N CYS A 326 -6.88 18.51 -10.92
CA CYS A 326 -6.50 18.88 -9.57
C CYS A 326 -6.80 20.35 -9.30
N GLN A 327 -7.33 20.63 -8.11
CA GLN A 327 -7.52 22.01 -7.63
C GLN A 327 -6.16 22.67 -7.34
N ALA A 328 -6.15 23.99 -7.13
CA ALA A 328 -4.90 24.74 -6.94
C ALA A 328 -4.04 24.16 -5.79
N ASN A 329 -2.72 24.15 -5.99
CA ASN A 329 -1.70 23.72 -5.02
C ASN A 329 -1.75 22.24 -4.58
N THR A 330 -2.35 21.36 -5.38
CA THR A 330 -2.30 19.92 -5.13
C THR A 330 -1.02 19.32 -5.70
N SER A 331 -0.05 18.94 -4.86
CA SER A 331 1.20 18.27 -5.27
C SER A 331 1.12 16.73 -5.21
N ARG A 332 0.18 16.20 -4.42
CA ARG A 332 -0.07 14.76 -4.23
C ARG A 332 -1.49 14.39 -4.62
N LEU A 333 -1.65 13.31 -5.38
CA LEU A 333 -2.92 12.72 -5.78
C LEU A 333 -2.96 11.25 -5.38
N GLU A 334 -4.04 10.83 -4.73
CA GLU A 334 -4.27 9.43 -4.36
C GLU A 334 -5.53 8.91 -5.04
N LEU A 335 -5.38 7.78 -5.72
CA LEU A 335 -6.41 7.11 -6.49
C LEU A 335 -6.56 5.68 -5.98
N LYS A 336 -7.79 5.27 -5.69
CA LYS A 336 -8.10 3.88 -5.37
C LYS A 336 -8.62 3.16 -6.60
N ILE A 337 -8.01 2.03 -6.92
CA ILE A 337 -8.27 1.24 -8.12
C ILE A 337 -8.63 -0.17 -7.69
N ARG A 338 -9.81 -0.62 -8.10
CA ARG A 338 -10.25 -2.01 -7.88
C ARG A 338 -10.00 -2.82 -9.15
N SER A 339 -9.23 -3.88 -9.01
CA SER A 339 -9.01 -4.86 -10.08
C SER A 339 -9.96 -6.05 -9.94
N ILE A 340 -10.13 -6.78 -11.05
CA ILE A 340 -10.82 -8.06 -11.10
C ILE A 340 -9.77 -9.14 -11.29
N GLU A 341 -9.77 -10.14 -10.40
CA GLU A 341 -8.83 -11.25 -10.47
C GLU A 341 -9.04 -12.08 -11.74
N GLY A 342 -7.94 -12.52 -12.35
CA GLY A 342 -7.95 -13.18 -13.67
C GLY A 342 -7.88 -12.22 -14.86
N GLN A 343 -8.18 -10.93 -14.68
CA GLN A 343 -8.05 -9.90 -15.71
C GLN A 343 -6.77 -9.10 -15.47
N TYR A 344 -5.85 -9.12 -16.44
CA TYR A 344 -4.49 -8.58 -16.29
C TYR A 344 -4.07 -7.77 -17.51
N GLY A 345 -3.27 -6.74 -17.27
CA GLY A 345 -2.90 -5.75 -18.27
C GLY A 345 -2.16 -4.56 -17.67
N THR A 346 -2.17 -3.45 -18.39
CA THR A 346 -1.47 -2.22 -18.06
C THR A 346 -2.43 -1.09 -17.70
N LEU A 347 -2.14 -0.42 -16.59
CA LEU A 347 -2.71 0.86 -16.19
C LEU A 347 -1.69 1.95 -16.46
N GLN A 348 -2.06 3.00 -17.19
CA GLN A 348 -1.20 4.13 -17.50
C GLN A 348 -1.72 5.39 -16.81
N ALA A 349 -0.82 6.12 -16.17
CA ALA A 349 -1.08 7.44 -15.60
C ALA A 349 -0.24 8.49 -16.33
N TYR A 350 -0.90 9.50 -16.88
CA TYR A 350 -0.29 10.62 -17.59
C TYR A 350 -0.36 11.85 -16.69
N ILE A 351 0.78 12.23 -16.12
CA ILE A 351 0.87 13.30 -15.13
C ILE A 351 1.31 14.59 -15.80
N THR A 352 0.48 15.63 -15.73
CA THR A 352 0.78 16.96 -16.24
C THR A 352 0.89 17.95 -15.07
N PRO A 353 2.09 18.43 -14.71
CA PRO A 353 2.25 19.49 -13.71
C PRO A 353 1.98 20.88 -14.27
N ARG A 354 1.76 21.85 -13.38
CA ARG A 354 1.59 23.28 -13.70
C ARG A 354 2.95 23.97 -13.93
N ILE A 355 3.71 23.48 -14.90
CA ILE A 355 4.97 24.08 -15.35
C ILE A 355 4.88 24.60 -16.78
N GLN A 356 5.80 25.50 -17.15
CA GLN A 356 5.89 26.06 -18.50
C GLN A 356 7.32 25.83 -19.05
N PRO A 357 7.49 25.19 -20.22
CA PRO A 357 6.47 24.61 -21.10
C PRO A 357 5.68 23.46 -20.46
N LYS A 358 4.41 23.28 -20.86
CA LYS A 358 3.61 22.12 -20.42
C LYS A 358 4.26 20.84 -20.95
N THR A 359 4.36 19.86 -20.08
CA THR A 359 4.89 18.53 -20.38
C THR A 359 4.05 17.49 -19.66
N CYS A 360 4.07 16.27 -20.15
CA CYS A 360 3.39 15.14 -19.55
C CYS A 360 4.37 13.98 -19.43
N GLN A 361 4.40 13.33 -18.27
CA GLN A 361 5.11 12.07 -18.09
C GLN A 361 4.11 10.94 -17.95
N VAL A 362 4.36 9.84 -18.65
CA VAL A 362 3.57 8.61 -18.52
C VAL A 362 4.25 7.65 -17.54
N ARG A 363 3.46 7.08 -16.64
CA ARG A 363 3.84 5.99 -15.75
C ARG A 363 2.97 4.77 -16.04
N GLN A 364 3.58 3.60 -16.07
CA GLN A 364 2.90 2.35 -16.40
C GLN A 364 2.94 1.40 -15.21
N TYR A 365 1.78 0.88 -14.84
CA TYR A 365 1.59 -0.05 -13.73
C TYR A 365 0.98 -1.34 -14.28
N GLN A 366 1.44 -2.48 -13.78
CA GLN A 366 0.97 -3.79 -14.22
C GLN A 366 -0.10 -4.31 -13.25
N ILE A 367 -1.31 -4.54 -13.75
CA ILE A 367 -2.34 -5.28 -13.04
C ILE A 367 -2.06 -6.77 -13.29
N LYS A 368 -1.68 -7.47 -12.22
CA LYS A 368 -1.28 -8.88 -12.27
C LYS A 368 -2.51 -9.80 -12.41
N PRO A 369 -2.37 -11.00 -13.00
CA PRO A 369 -3.44 -11.99 -13.04
C PRO A 369 -4.04 -12.31 -11.67
N LEU A 370 -3.19 -12.50 -10.67
CA LEU A 370 -3.60 -12.70 -9.28
C LEU A 370 -3.38 -11.42 -8.47
N SER A 371 -3.95 -10.33 -8.97
CA SER A 371 -3.78 -8.98 -8.41
C SER A 371 -4.31 -8.79 -6.98
N LEU A 372 -5.05 -9.75 -6.45
CA LEU A 372 -5.57 -9.69 -5.07
C LEU A 372 -4.76 -10.54 -4.09
N HIS A 373 -3.65 -11.13 -4.51
CA HIS A 373 -2.78 -11.93 -3.65
C HIS A 373 -1.66 -11.06 -3.08
N GLN A 374 -1.49 -11.13 -1.76
CA GLN A 374 -0.39 -10.50 -1.03
C GLN A 374 0.52 -11.57 -0.45
N ARG A 375 1.83 -11.32 -0.41
CA ARG A 375 2.78 -12.29 0.13
C ARG A 375 2.61 -12.45 1.64
N THR A 376 2.71 -13.68 2.13
CA THR A 376 2.70 -14.02 3.55
C THR A 376 3.88 -14.92 3.89
N HIS A 377 4.17 -15.07 5.18
CA HIS A 377 5.28 -15.91 5.65
C HIS A 377 4.87 -17.37 5.89
N SER A 378 3.59 -17.60 6.18
CA SER A 378 3.04 -18.93 6.45
C SER A 378 1.62 -19.09 5.92
N ILE A 379 1.20 -20.35 5.84
CA ILE A 379 -0.14 -20.80 5.44
C ILE A 379 -0.65 -21.83 6.44
N ASP A 380 -1.95 -22.09 6.39
CA ASP A 380 -2.61 -23.10 7.20
C ASP A 380 -2.60 -24.45 6.44
N PRO A 381 -1.86 -25.46 6.93
CA PRO A 381 -1.69 -26.72 6.22
C PRO A 381 -2.95 -27.62 6.27
N ASP A 382 -3.91 -27.32 7.17
CA ASP A 382 -5.08 -28.17 7.37
C ASP A 382 -6.23 -27.86 6.37
N ARG A 383 -6.05 -26.85 5.52
CA ARG A 383 -7.06 -26.46 4.52
C ARG A 383 -7.14 -27.45 3.35
N PRO A 384 -8.34 -27.66 2.77
CA PRO A 384 -8.48 -28.48 1.57
C PRO A 384 -7.84 -27.79 0.36
N VAL A 385 -6.69 -28.29 -0.09
CA VAL A 385 -5.96 -27.72 -1.20
C VAL A 385 -6.22 -28.42 -2.54
N ASN A 386 -6.28 -27.62 -3.60
CA ASN A 386 -6.21 -28.05 -4.99
C ASN A 386 -4.77 -27.88 -5.47
N THR A 387 -4.24 -28.86 -6.20
CA THR A 387 -2.85 -28.84 -6.66
C THR A 387 -2.79 -28.74 -8.18
N LEU A 388 -1.99 -27.81 -8.69
CA LEU A 388 -1.61 -27.69 -10.10
C LEU A 388 -0.12 -27.96 -10.23
N THR A 389 0.23 -28.96 -11.04
CA THR A 389 1.61 -29.33 -11.30
C THR A 389 1.95 -29.10 -12.77
N LEU A 390 3.00 -28.31 -13.01
CA LEU A 390 3.58 -28.05 -14.31
C LEU A 390 4.91 -28.77 -14.42
N THR A 391 5.07 -29.59 -15.44
CA THR A 391 6.35 -30.24 -15.78
C THR A 391 6.73 -29.94 -17.21
N GLY A 392 8.00 -29.69 -17.49
CA GLY A 392 8.44 -29.35 -18.83
C GLY A 392 9.90 -28.99 -18.94
N GLN A 393 10.32 -28.62 -20.15
CA GLN A 393 11.68 -28.18 -20.46
C GLN A 393 11.80 -26.67 -20.29
N PHE A 394 11.75 -26.19 -19.05
CA PHE A 394 11.98 -24.78 -18.71
C PHE A 394 13.06 -24.64 -17.64
N SER A 395 13.82 -23.55 -17.73
CA SER A 395 14.82 -23.15 -16.75
C SER A 395 14.18 -22.56 -15.50
N PHE A 396 14.94 -22.50 -14.41
CA PHE A 396 14.49 -21.87 -13.16
C PHE A 396 14.13 -20.38 -13.36
N GLY A 397 14.93 -19.65 -14.15
CA GLY A 397 14.64 -18.25 -14.48
C GLY A 397 13.37 -18.06 -15.31
N GLU A 398 13.01 -19.00 -16.18
CA GLU A 398 11.79 -18.93 -16.98
C GLU A 398 10.53 -19.09 -16.12
N VAL A 399 10.46 -20.14 -15.28
CA VAL A 399 9.32 -20.30 -14.37
C VAL A 399 9.24 -19.16 -13.37
N HIS A 400 10.37 -18.66 -12.88
CA HIS A 400 10.40 -17.47 -12.04
C HIS A 400 9.82 -16.25 -12.76
N SER A 401 10.20 -16.00 -14.02
CA SER A 401 9.63 -14.90 -14.82
C SER A 401 8.11 -15.01 -15.00
N TRP A 402 7.58 -16.24 -15.09
CA TRP A 402 6.14 -16.47 -15.16
C TRP A 402 5.45 -16.19 -13.82
N VAL A 403 6.07 -16.58 -12.70
CA VAL A 403 5.55 -16.29 -11.35
C VAL A 403 5.56 -14.78 -11.07
N VAL A 404 6.64 -14.07 -11.42
CA VAL A 404 6.74 -12.59 -11.36
C VAL A 404 5.66 -11.92 -12.22
N PHE A 405 5.29 -12.52 -13.35
CA PHE A 405 4.20 -12.03 -14.18
C PHE A 405 2.83 -12.25 -13.53
N CYS A 406 2.63 -13.40 -12.86
CA CYS A 406 1.34 -13.79 -12.28
C CYS A 406 1.01 -13.12 -10.94
N MET A 407 2.03 -12.87 -10.11
CA MET A 407 1.87 -12.46 -8.71
C MET A 407 2.40 -11.06 -8.43
N PRO A 408 1.78 -10.33 -7.48
CA PRO A 408 2.40 -9.20 -6.79
C PRO A 408 3.57 -9.63 -5.89
N GLU A 409 4.41 -8.68 -5.48
CA GLU A 409 5.40 -8.85 -4.39
C GLU A 409 6.41 -10.02 -4.58
N VAL A 410 6.68 -10.39 -5.83
CA VAL A 410 7.76 -11.32 -6.18
C VAL A 410 8.96 -10.52 -6.69
N PRO A 411 10.17 -10.73 -6.14
CA PRO A 411 11.38 -10.07 -6.64
C PRO A 411 11.59 -10.33 -8.13
N GLU A 412 11.93 -9.30 -8.91
CA GLU A 412 12.21 -9.48 -10.35
C GLU A 412 13.46 -10.33 -10.62
N LYS A 413 14.43 -10.25 -9.71
CA LYS A 413 15.66 -11.02 -9.78
C LYS A 413 15.40 -12.44 -9.27
N THR A 414 15.80 -13.41 -10.08
CA THR A 414 15.71 -14.83 -9.70
C THR A 414 16.47 -15.09 -8.38
N PRO A 415 15.81 -15.69 -7.37
CA PRO A 415 16.43 -16.06 -6.10
C PRO A 415 17.65 -16.95 -6.29
N VAL A 416 18.56 -16.93 -5.32
CA VAL A 416 19.72 -17.83 -5.31
C VAL A 416 19.27 -19.20 -4.80
N GLY A 417 19.49 -20.25 -5.60
CA GLY A 417 19.11 -21.61 -5.24
C GLY A 417 18.59 -22.40 -6.45
N GLU A 418 18.25 -23.67 -6.21
CA GLU A 418 17.66 -24.55 -7.23
C GLU A 418 16.13 -24.62 -7.16
N SER A 419 15.55 -24.18 -6.03
CA SER A 419 14.12 -24.17 -5.77
C SER A 419 13.77 -23.00 -4.84
N VAL A 420 12.53 -22.51 -4.95
CA VAL A 420 11.98 -21.48 -4.07
C VAL A 420 10.52 -21.79 -3.79
N THR A 421 10.07 -21.38 -2.60
CA THR A 421 8.67 -21.45 -2.16
C THR A 421 8.20 -20.06 -1.76
N PHE A 422 7.05 -19.63 -2.27
CA PHE A 422 6.38 -18.40 -1.85
C PHE A 422 4.97 -18.71 -1.37
N TYR A 423 4.54 -18.01 -0.33
CA TYR A 423 3.20 -18.10 0.21
C TYR A 423 2.45 -16.79 -0.05
N PHE A 424 1.19 -16.92 -0.40
CA PHE A 424 0.30 -15.79 -0.65
C PHE A 424 -1.04 -16.00 0.02
N GLN A 425 -1.68 -14.89 0.37
CA GLN A 425 -3.04 -14.83 0.85
C GLN A 425 -3.85 -13.85 0.00
N ASN A 426 -5.03 -14.26 -0.43
CA ASN A 426 -5.98 -13.40 -1.13
C ASN A 426 -6.56 -12.38 -0.14
N THR A 427 -6.45 -11.09 -0.45
CA THR A 427 -6.89 -10.02 0.46
C THR A 427 -8.40 -9.90 0.59
N PHE A 428 -9.18 -10.48 -0.33
CA PHE A 428 -10.63 -10.38 -0.33
C PHE A 428 -11.32 -11.61 0.28
N LEU A 429 -10.89 -12.81 -0.07
CA LEU A 429 -11.49 -14.08 0.36
C LEU A 429 -10.72 -14.79 1.48
N ASP A 430 -9.51 -14.32 1.82
CA ASP A 430 -8.62 -14.93 2.82
C ASP A 430 -8.15 -16.36 2.46
N THR A 431 -8.34 -16.76 1.19
CA THR A 431 -7.83 -18.00 0.58
C THR A 431 -6.32 -17.95 0.45
N GLN A 432 -5.66 -19.11 0.49
CA GLN A 432 -4.20 -19.24 0.51
C GLN A 432 -3.67 -19.87 -0.77
N LEU A 433 -2.43 -19.52 -1.12
CA LEU A 433 -1.71 -20.07 -2.26
C LEU A 433 -0.24 -20.33 -1.90
N GLU A 434 0.19 -21.57 -2.06
CA GLU A 434 1.59 -22.00 -2.02
C GLU A 434 2.12 -22.12 -3.46
N CYS A 435 3.24 -21.46 -3.74
CA CYS A 435 3.94 -21.55 -5.02
C CYS A 435 5.34 -22.14 -4.79
N THR A 436 5.53 -23.42 -5.12
CA THR A 436 6.81 -24.11 -4.99
C THR A 436 7.33 -24.49 -6.36
N TYR A 437 8.50 -24.00 -6.76
CA TYR A 437 9.03 -24.27 -8.10
C TYR A 437 10.55 -24.43 -8.13
N ARG A 438 11.00 -25.14 -9.16
CA ARG A 438 12.40 -25.44 -9.48
C ARG A 438 12.59 -25.58 -10.98
N LYS A 439 13.80 -25.87 -11.43
CA LYS A 439 14.05 -26.15 -12.85
C LYS A 439 13.19 -27.33 -13.34
N GLY A 440 12.38 -27.09 -14.36
CA GLY A 440 11.54 -28.11 -15.03
C GLY A 440 10.28 -28.53 -14.28
N GLU A 441 10.00 -27.99 -13.10
CA GLU A 441 8.83 -28.34 -12.29
C GLU A 441 8.30 -27.14 -11.49
N GLY A 442 6.98 -26.95 -11.49
CA GLY A 442 6.29 -25.98 -10.64
C GLY A 442 5.01 -26.57 -10.05
N VAL A 443 4.83 -26.44 -8.74
CA VAL A 443 3.69 -26.93 -7.98
C VAL A 443 3.01 -25.75 -7.31
N PHE A 444 1.73 -25.57 -7.61
CA PHE A 444 0.89 -24.50 -7.07
C PHE A 444 -0.26 -25.14 -6.28
N LYS A 445 -0.38 -24.84 -5.00
CA LYS A 445 -1.45 -25.38 -4.15
C LYS A 445 -2.32 -24.26 -3.61
N SER A 446 -3.63 -24.34 -3.77
CA SER A 446 -4.55 -23.33 -3.24
C SER A 446 -5.86 -23.95 -2.77
N ASP A 447 -6.40 -23.40 -1.68
CA ASP A 447 -7.75 -23.72 -1.21
C ASP A 447 -8.85 -23.15 -2.14
N ASN A 448 -8.49 -22.28 -3.09
CA ASN A 448 -9.40 -21.73 -4.10
C ASN A 448 -9.13 -22.31 -5.50
N ILE A 449 -10.16 -22.94 -6.09
CA ILE A 449 -10.08 -23.53 -7.44
C ILE A 449 -9.98 -22.47 -8.55
N SER A 450 -10.55 -21.28 -8.36
CA SER A 450 -10.44 -20.20 -9.35
C SER A 450 -9.01 -19.69 -9.47
N THR A 451 -8.26 -19.59 -8.36
CA THR A 451 -6.83 -19.27 -8.37
C THR A 451 -6.05 -20.26 -9.22
N ILE A 452 -6.35 -21.55 -9.09
CA ILE A 452 -5.73 -22.61 -9.90
C ILE A 452 -6.14 -22.53 -11.38
N SER A 453 -7.40 -22.21 -11.67
CA SER A 453 -7.89 -22.00 -13.04
C SER A 453 -7.15 -20.86 -13.74
N ILE A 454 -7.00 -19.72 -13.06
CA ILE A 454 -6.30 -18.54 -13.55
C ILE A 454 -4.82 -18.87 -13.81
N LEU A 455 -4.14 -19.51 -12.85
CA LEU A 455 -2.74 -19.91 -13.01
C LEU A 455 -2.55 -20.84 -14.19
N LYS A 456 -3.41 -21.88 -14.32
CA LYS A 456 -3.35 -22.81 -15.43
C LYS A 456 -3.45 -22.08 -16.77
N ASP A 457 -4.42 -21.19 -16.93
CA ASP A 457 -4.64 -20.48 -18.20
C ASP A 457 -3.48 -19.53 -18.52
N VAL A 458 -3.00 -18.75 -17.55
CA VAL A 458 -1.93 -17.77 -17.75
C VAL A 458 -0.59 -18.45 -17.99
N LEU A 459 -0.22 -19.45 -17.19
CA LEU A 459 1.05 -20.15 -17.35
C LEU A 459 1.09 -20.93 -18.67
N SER A 460 -0.04 -21.49 -19.10
CA SER A 460 -0.16 -22.10 -20.44
C SER A 460 0.09 -21.09 -21.56
N LYS A 461 -0.48 -19.88 -21.45
CA LYS A 461 -0.26 -18.79 -22.41
C LYS A 461 1.20 -18.34 -22.44
N GLU A 462 1.82 -18.14 -21.28
CA GLU A 462 3.22 -17.71 -21.17
C GLU A 462 4.20 -18.75 -21.72
N ALA A 463 3.96 -20.04 -21.47
CA ALA A 463 4.74 -21.10 -22.06
C ALA A 463 4.58 -21.18 -23.58
N THR A 464 3.34 -21.01 -24.08
CA THR A 464 3.06 -20.98 -25.53
C THR A 464 3.78 -19.82 -26.21
N LYS A 465 3.82 -18.62 -25.60
CA LYS A 465 4.58 -17.47 -26.11
C LYS A 465 6.06 -17.78 -26.27
N LYS A 466 6.65 -18.55 -25.35
CA LYS A 466 8.05 -18.99 -25.40
C LYS A 466 8.26 -20.30 -26.16
N LYS A 467 7.20 -20.88 -26.75
CA LYS A 467 7.23 -22.19 -27.45
C LYS A 467 7.72 -23.34 -26.56
N ILE A 468 7.40 -23.29 -25.26
CA ILE A 468 7.73 -24.35 -24.31
C ILE A 468 6.53 -25.29 -24.18
N ASN A 469 6.77 -26.58 -24.42
CA ASN A 469 5.75 -27.60 -24.21
C ASN A 469 5.67 -27.94 -22.72
N LEU A 470 4.54 -27.60 -22.10
CA LEU A 470 4.22 -27.96 -20.72
C LEU A 470 3.32 -29.19 -20.68
N ASN A 471 3.61 -30.07 -19.72
CA ASN A 471 2.67 -31.07 -19.27
C ASN A 471 2.04 -30.58 -17.96
N ILE A 472 0.72 -30.43 -17.97
CA ILE A 472 -0.07 -29.83 -16.89
C ILE A 472 -0.96 -30.92 -16.29
N SER A 473 -0.75 -31.23 -15.02
CA SER A 473 -1.64 -32.08 -14.23
C SER A 473 -2.25 -31.27 -13.09
N TYR A 474 -3.46 -31.65 -12.70
CA TYR A 474 -4.16 -31.04 -11.57
C TYR A 474 -4.87 -32.10 -10.74
N ASP A 475 -4.95 -31.85 -9.44
CA ASP A 475 -5.66 -32.65 -8.46
C ASP A 475 -6.61 -31.72 -7.70
N ILE A 476 -7.92 -31.97 -7.82
CA ILE A 476 -8.97 -31.09 -7.31
C ILE A 476 -9.62 -31.75 -6.10
N ASN A 477 -9.63 -31.05 -4.98
CA ASN A 477 -10.29 -31.50 -3.77
C ASN A 477 -11.74 -30.96 -3.77
N GLU A 478 -12.72 -31.83 -3.93
CA GLU A 478 -14.15 -31.43 -3.96
C GLU A 478 -14.58 -30.70 -2.67
N ALA A 479 -13.92 -30.94 -1.53
CA ALA A 479 -14.19 -30.22 -0.28
C ALA A 479 -13.74 -28.75 -0.32
N SER A 480 -12.83 -28.38 -1.21
CA SER A 480 -12.31 -27.00 -1.30
C SER A 480 -13.41 -26.02 -1.71
N VAL A 481 -14.31 -26.42 -2.62
CA VAL A 481 -15.42 -25.56 -3.07
C VAL A 481 -16.40 -25.30 -1.92
N GLN A 482 -16.70 -26.33 -1.13
CA GLN A 482 -17.54 -26.15 0.05
C GLN A 482 -16.85 -25.28 1.10
N HIS A 483 -15.54 -25.39 1.24
CA HIS A 483 -14.74 -24.54 2.13
C HIS A 483 -14.76 -23.07 1.67
N THR A 484 -14.53 -22.78 0.39
CA THR A 484 -14.57 -21.39 -0.13
C THR A 484 -15.97 -20.78 -0.03
N LEU A 485 -17.03 -21.52 -0.33
CA LEU A 485 -18.41 -21.05 -0.15
C LEU A 485 -18.72 -20.74 1.32
N LYS A 486 -18.21 -21.52 2.27
CA LYS A 486 -18.32 -21.24 3.70
C LYS A 486 -17.57 -19.98 4.11
N MET A 487 -16.43 -19.67 3.50
CA MET A 487 -15.69 -18.43 3.76
C MET A 487 -16.39 -17.19 3.15
N ILE A 488 -17.05 -17.35 2.01
CA ILE A 488 -17.82 -16.28 1.35
C ILE A 488 -19.11 -15.95 2.11
N HIS A 489 -19.75 -16.97 2.72
CA HIS A 489 -21.07 -16.86 3.34
C HIS A 489 -21.22 -15.71 4.35
N PRO A 490 -20.34 -15.54 5.37
CA PRO A 490 -20.46 -14.43 6.32
C PRO A 490 -20.40 -13.06 5.65
N LYS A 491 -19.56 -12.90 4.62
CA LYS A 491 -19.43 -11.63 3.89
C LYS A 491 -20.70 -11.31 3.11
N LEU A 492 -21.30 -12.32 2.46
CA LEU A 492 -22.52 -12.16 1.70
C LEU A 492 -23.73 -11.91 2.61
N GLU A 493 -23.87 -12.68 3.69
CA GLU A 493 -24.93 -12.49 4.70
C GLU A 493 -24.89 -11.08 5.30
N HIS A 494 -23.71 -10.59 5.69
CA HIS A 494 -23.53 -9.23 6.21
C HIS A 494 -24.02 -8.17 5.20
N GLN A 495 -23.64 -8.28 3.92
CA GLN A 495 -24.08 -7.33 2.90
C GLN A 495 -25.60 -7.38 2.66
N LEU A 496 -26.23 -8.55 2.68
CA LEU A 496 -27.69 -8.67 2.54
C LEU A 496 -28.43 -8.12 3.77
N LEU A 497 -27.90 -8.36 4.97
CA LEU A 497 -28.46 -7.86 6.21
C LEU A 497 -28.33 -6.34 6.32
N LEU A 498 -27.23 -5.77 5.83
CA LEU A 498 -27.02 -4.32 5.73
C LEU A 498 -28.11 -3.64 4.88
N ALA A 499 -28.45 -4.20 3.71
CA ALA A 499 -29.56 -3.68 2.91
C ALA A 499 -30.89 -3.70 3.66
N LYS A 500 -31.20 -4.79 4.36
CA LYS A 500 -32.43 -4.90 5.16
C LYS A 500 -32.46 -3.87 6.29
N LYS A 501 -31.36 -3.68 7.01
CA LYS A 501 -31.25 -2.66 8.08
C LYS A 501 -31.49 -1.26 7.53
N VAL A 502 -30.84 -0.91 6.42
CA VAL A 502 -30.93 0.43 5.82
C VAL A 502 -32.34 0.75 5.32
N GLN A 503 -33.06 -0.24 4.77
CA GLN A 503 -34.47 -0.08 4.40
C GLN A 503 -35.38 0.31 5.58
N LEU A 504 -35.00 -0.04 6.81
CA LEU A 504 -35.77 0.30 8.02
C LEU A 504 -35.39 1.66 8.61
N ILE A 505 -34.22 2.22 8.29
CA ILE A 505 -33.70 3.43 8.94
C ILE A 505 -34.65 4.61 8.77
N ASP A 506 -35.15 4.85 7.55
CA ASP A 506 -36.02 6.01 7.29
C ASP A 506 -37.33 5.92 8.09
N ALA A 507 -37.98 4.76 8.09
CA ALA A 507 -39.19 4.51 8.86
C ALA A 507 -38.95 4.63 10.38
N LEU A 508 -37.81 4.15 10.88
CA LEU A 508 -37.45 4.25 12.29
C LEU A 508 -37.13 5.70 12.70
N LYS A 509 -36.46 6.48 11.84
CA LYS A 509 -36.19 7.91 12.07
C LYS A 509 -37.50 8.72 12.09
N GLU A 510 -38.45 8.42 11.20
CA GLU A 510 -39.78 9.03 11.24
C GLU A 510 -40.50 8.75 12.56
N LEU A 511 -40.52 7.50 13.01
CA LEU A 511 -41.12 7.10 14.29
C LEU A 511 -40.45 7.81 15.49
N GLN A 512 -39.12 7.93 15.48
CA GLN A 512 -38.37 8.64 16.53
C GLN A 512 -38.75 10.12 16.60
N ILE A 513 -38.93 10.78 15.45
CA ILE A 513 -39.33 12.20 15.38
C ILE A 513 -40.75 12.39 15.92
N HIS A 514 -41.66 11.44 15.66
CA HIS A 514 -43.06 11.53 16.09
C HIS A 514 -43.27 11.27 17.59
N GLU A 515 -42.63 10.24 18.15
CA GLU A 515 -42.89 9.80 19.52
C GLU A 515 -41.90 10.35 20.56
N GLY A 516 -40.75 10.89 20.14
CA GLY A 516 -39.79 11.59 21.00
C GLY A 516 -39.03 10.70 22.01
N ASN A 517 -39.48 9.48 22.29
CA ASN A 517 -38.81 8.49 23.13
C ASN A 517 -38.68 7.16 22.37
N MET A 518 -37.55 6.45 22.53
CA MET A 518 -37.27 5.18 21.86
C MET A 518 -37.75 3.95 22.67
N ASP A 519 -38.39 4.14 23.81
CA ASP A 519 -38.75 3.06 24.74
C ASP A 519 -39.76 2.03 24.22
N PHE A 520 -40.53 2.38 23.18
CA PHE A 520 -41.47 1.47 22.52
C PHE A 520 -40.79 0.56 21.48
N LEU A 521 -39.60 0.92 21.01
CA LEU A 521 -38.85 0.13 20.03
C LEU A 521 -38.14 -1.05 20.71
N ILE A 522 -38.11 -2.19 20.03
CA ILE A 522 -37.28 -3.32 20.44
C ILE A 522 -35.79 -2.96 20.37
N PRO A 523 -34.93 -3.57 21.21
CA PRO A 523 -33.51 -3.24 21.27
C PRO A 523 -32.78 -3.30 19.91
N GLU A 524 -33.16 -4.24 19.05
CA GLU A 524 -32.59 -4.39 17.70
C GLU A 524 -32.80 -3.14 16.83
N TYR A 525 -34.01 -2.55 16.85
CA TYR A 525 -34.30 -1.34 16.09
C TYR A 525 -33.67 -0.09 16.71
N ARG A 526 -33.47 -0.08 18.04
CA ARG A 526 -32.70 0.98 18.70
C ARG A 526 -31.25 0.95 18.26
N ALA A 527 -30.62 -0.23 18.20
CA ALA A 527 -29.25 -0.38 17.72
C ALA A 527 -29.12 0.09 16.25
N ILE A 528 -30.08 -0.23 15.38
CA ILE A 528 -30.09 0.27 13.99
C ILE A 528 -30.15 1.81 13.94
N LEU A 529 -30.93 2.44 14.82
CA LEU A 529 -31.02 3.90 14.89
C LEU A 529 -29.73 4.54 15.43
N GLU A 530 -29.12 3.94 16.45
CA GLU A 530 -27.85 4.39 17.02
C GLU A 530 -26.70 4.31 16.01
N GLU A 531 -26.69 3.27 15.18
CA GLU A 531 -25.67 3.03 14.15
C GLU A 531 -26.06 3.58 12.75
N ALA A 532 -27.18 4.30 12.64
CA ALA A 532 -27.78 4.64 11.34
C ALA A 532 -26.82 5.36 10.38
N ASP A 533 -26.03 6.31 10.88
CA ASP A 533 -25.11 7.08 10.05
C ASP A 533 -23.96 6.21 9.52
N GLN A 534 -23.47 5.24 10.31
CA GLN A 534 -22.45 4.29 9.88
C GLN A 534 -23.00 3.32 8.83
N LEU A 535 -24.21 2.77 9.06
CA LEU A 535 -24.88 1.87 8.14
C LEU A 535 -25.15 2.54 6.79
N LEU A 536 -25.56 3.81 6.78
CA LEU A 536 -25.76 4.58 5.54
C LEU A 536 -24.46 4.81 4.76
N VAL A 537 -23.34 5.05 5.46
CA VAL A 537 -22.02 5.18 4.81
C VAL A 537 -21.56 3.85 4.22
N GLU A 538 -21.76 2.74 4.93
CA GLU A 538 -21.40 1.41 4.45
C GLU A 538 -22.28 0.98 3.25
N TYR A 539 -23.58 1.27 3.31
CA TYR A 539 -24.54 0.95 2.24
C TYR A 539 -24.20 1.61 0.91
N LYS A 540 -23.59 2.80 0.90
CA LYS A 540 -23.09 3.43 -0.33
C LYS A 540 -22.08 2.55 -1.09
N LYS A 541 -21.33 1.72 -0.37
CA LYS A 541 -20.30 0.82 -0.94
C LYS A 541 -20.85 -0.58 -1.23
N GLN A 542 -21.96 -0.96 -0.58
CA GLN A 542 -22.54 -2.30 -0.60
C GLN A 542 -22.84 -2.84 -2.02
N PRO A 543 -23.43 -2.08 -2.97
CA PRO A 543 -23.72 -2.60 -4.32
C PRO A 543 -22.47 -3.17 -5.02
N ALA A 544 -21.35 -2.45 -4.94
CA ALA A 544 -20.11 -2.87 -5.56
C ALA A 544 -19.45 -4.06 -4.85
N HIS A 545 -19.63 -4.19 -3.53
CA HIS A 545 -19.20 -5.38 -2.79
C HIS A 545 -20.03 -6.62 -3.15
N LEU A 546 -21.35 -6.46 -3.28
CA LEU A 546 -22.26 -7.53 -3.69
C LEU A 546 -21.99 -8.02 -5.11
N GLU A 547 -21.87 -7.11 -6.07
CA GLU A 547 -21.53 -7.43 -7.46
C GLU A 547 -20.22 -8.22 -7.55
N ARG A 548 -19.21 -7.82 -6.77
CA ARG A 548 -17.93 -8.53 -6.68
C ARG A 548 -18.07 -9.93 -6.09
N LEU A 549 -18.84 -10.10 -5.02
CA LEU A 549 -19.11 -11.43 -4.43
C LEU A 549 -19.84 -12.33 -5.43
N TYR A 550 -20.84 -11.80 -6.15
CA TYR A 550 -21.58 -12.53 -7.16
C TYR A 550 -20.69 -12.95 -8.33
N GLY A 551 -19.82 -12.04 -8.79
CA GLY A 551 -18.80 -12.34 -9.79
C GLY A 551 -17.89 -13.49 -9.35
N MET A 552 -17.35 -13.42 -8.13
CA MET A 552 -16.46 -14.46 -7.60
C MET A 552 -17.15 -15.83 -7.44
N ILE A 553 -18.40 -15.85 -6.98
CA ILE A 553 -19.17 -17.11 -6.89
C ILE A 553 -19.46 -17.66 -8.28
N THR A 554 -19.76 -16.78 -9.24
CA THR A 554 -20.00 -17.18 -10.63
C THR A 554 -18.75 -17.77 -11.28
N ASP A 555 -17.58 -17.15 -11.08
CA ASP A 555 -16.30 -17.65 -11.58
C ASP A 555 -15.94 -18.97 -10.91
N LEU A 556 -16.11 -19.08 -9.59
CA LEU A 556 -15.92 -20.33 -8.83
C LEU A 556 -16.77 -21.47 -9.38
N PHE A 557 -18.03 -21.19 -9.70
CA PHE A 557 -18.95 -22.16 -10.31
C PHE A 557 -18.45 -22.58 -11.70
N ILE A 558 -18.14 -21.63 -12.58
CA ILE A 558 -17.65 -21.93 -13.94
C ILE A 558 -16.36 -22.74 -13.89
N ASP A 559 -15.43 -22.38 -13.01
CA ASP A 559 -14.13 -23.04 -12.88
C ASP A 559 -14.25 -24.47 -12.35
N LYS A 560 -15.11 -24.72 -11.35
CA LYS A 560 -15.40 -26.09 -10.86
C LYS A 560 -15.77 -27.03 -12.00
N PHE A 561 -16.72 -26.61 -12.82
CA PHE A 561 -17.21 -27.42 -13.94
C PHE A 561 -16.25 -27.44 -15.12
N LYS A 562 -15.44 -26.39 -15.32
CA LYS A 562 -14.36 -26.36 -16.32
C LYS A 562 -13.31 -27.44 -16.04
N PHE A 563 -12.92 -27.66 -14.78
CA PHE A 563 -12.01 -28.76 -14.42
C PHE A 563 -12.65 -30.15 -14.58
N LYS A 564 -13.97 -30.27 -14.49
CA LYS A 564 -14.72 -31.49 -14.83
C LYS A 564 -14.93 -31.70 -16.34
N GLY A 565 -14.49 -30.75 -17.18
CA GLY A 565 -14.64 -30.81 -18.64
C GLY A 565 -16.04 -30.42 -19.15
N THR A 566 -16.85 -29.78 -18.31
CA THR A 566 -18.24 -29.38 -18.61
C THR A 566 -18.38 -27.86 -18.70
N ASN A 567 -19.17 -27.37 -19.66
CA ASN A 567 -19.47 -25.94 -19.80
C ASN A 567 -20.85 -25.63 -19.23
N VAL A 568 -20.90 -24.83 -18.17
CA VAL A 568 -22.12 -24.49 -17.41
C VAL A 568 -22.55 -23.04 -17.56
N LYS A 569 -22.04 -22.30 -18.55
CA LYS A 569 -22.38 -20.87 -18.74
C LYS A 569 -23.88 -20.60 -18.91
N SER A 570 -24.63 -21.55 -19.45
CA SER A 570 -26.09 -21.44 -19.57
C SER A 570 -26.84 -21.47 -18.24
N LYS A 571 -26.22 -21.97 -17.17
CA LYS A 571 -26.82 -22.07 -15.82
C LYS A 571 -26.51 -20.86 -14.93
N VAL A 572 -25.70 -19.92 -15.41
CA VAL A 572 -25.33 -18.69 -14.66
C VAL A 572 -26.56 -17.84 -14.29
N PRO A 573 -27.57 -17.62 -15.16
CA PRO A 573 -28.76 -16.86 -14.76
C PRO A 573 -29.51 -17.49 -13.58
N VAL A 574 -29.58 -18.83 -13.54
CA VAL A 574 -30.23 -19.57 -12.43
C VAL A 574 -29.42 -19.42 -11.14
N LEU A 575 -28.08 -19.41 -11.22
CA LEU A 575 -27.23 -19.14 -10.07
C LEU A 575 -27.48 -17.73 -9.51
N LEU A 576 -27.64 -16.72 -10.37
CA LEU A 576 -27.93 -15.35 -9.94
C LEU A 576 -29.29 -15.25 -9.20
N GLU A 577 -30.33 -15.96 -9.67
CA GLU A 577 -31.62 -16.04 -8.97
C GLU A 577 -31.50 -16.68 -7.56
N ILE A 578 -30.64 -17.70 -7.43
CA ILE A 578 -30.35 -18.33 -6.13
C ILE A 578 -29.57 -17.37 -5.21
N LEU A 579 -28.66 -16.57 -5.77
CA LEU A 579 -27.92 -15.57 -5.00
C LEU A 579 -28.82 -14.42 -4.54
N ASP A 580 -29.79 -13.99 -5.34
CA ASP A 580 -30.75 -12.94 -4.97
C ASP A 580 -31.72 -13.38 -3.86
N SER A 581 -32.16 -14.64 -3.89
CA SER A 581 -33.00 -15.23 -2.83
C SER A 581 -32.21 -15.74 -1.62
N TYR A 582 -30.88 -15.83 -1.77
CA TYR A 582 -29.86 -16.35 -0.87
C TYR A 582 -30.31 -17.36 0.19
N ASP A 583 -30.12 -18.64 -0.12
CA ASP A 583 -30.10 -19.72 0.86
C ASP A 583 -28.80 -20.53 0.72
N GLN A 584 -28.05 -20.66 1.82
CA GLN A 584 -26.74 -21.31 1.82
C GLN A 584 -26.84 -22.78 1.40
N ASN A 585 -27.86 -23.51 1.89
CA ASN A 585 -28.03 -24.92 1.58
C ASN A 585 -28.41 -25.13 0.12
N SER A 586 -29.32 -24.30 -0.41
CA SER A 586 -29.70 -24.30 -1.82
C SER A 586 -28.51 -23.98 -2.73
N LEU A 587 -27.67 -23.01 -2.35
CA LEU A 587 -26.45 -22.68 -3.09
C LEU A 587 -25.47 -23.86 -3.12
N MET A 588 -25.20 -24.50 -1.97
CA MET A 588 -24.33 -25.68 -1.92
C MET A 588 -24.90 -26.85 -2.74
N ALA A 589 -26.20 -27.12 -2.60
CA ALA A 589 -26.87 -28.16 -3.38
C ALA A 589 -26.81 -27.88 -4.89
N PHE A 590 -26.96 -26.63 -5.30
CA PHE A 590 -26.84 -26.24 -6.71
C PHE A 590 -25.42 -26.49 -7.24
N PHE A 591 -24.38 -26.15 -6.46
CA PHE A 591 -22.99 -26.45 -6.83
C PHE A 591 -22.72 -27.95 -6.99
N ASP A 592 -23.40 -28.82 -6.25
CA ASP A 592 -23.19 -30.27 -6.30
C ASP A 592 -24.05 -30.99 -7.36
N THR A 593 -25.19 -30.41 -7.76
CA THR A 593 -26.17 -31.05 -8.66
C THR A 593 -26.22 -30.48 -10.07
N ALA A 594 -25.64 -29.29 -10.30
CA ALA A 594 -25.68 -28.61 -11.59
C ALA A 594 -24.84 -29.30 -12.68
#